data_AF-A0A6V7XDQ0-F1
#
_entry.id   AF-A0A6V7XDQ0-F1
#
_cell.length_a   1.000
_cell.length_b   1.000
_cell.length_c   1.000
_cell.angle_alpha   90.00
_cell.angle_beta   90.00
_cell.angle_gamma   90.00
#
_symmetry.space_group_name_H-M   'P 1'
#
loop_
_entity.id
_entity.type
_entity.pdbx_description
1 polymer ?
#
loop_
_entity_poly.entity_id
_entity_poly.type
_entity_poly.pdbx_seq_one_letter_code
_entity_poly.pdbx_strand_id
1 'polypeptide(L)'
;MNVGLDYFGPILIKSKDFNKVWGAIFTCLLSRGIHIEIVTDCTSEKFLLAFRRFIRRRRTPKLILSDNGKTFVLANKVIQQICSEELEQKKLWLNIFNDKQIQNFAMNKEIEWKFNTPLSP
;
A
#
# COMPACT_ATOMS: atom_id res chain seq x y z
N MET A 1 14.07 4.50 2.31
CA MET A 1 13.00 5.48 2.54
C MET A 1 12.05 4.86 3.54
N ASN A 2 11.73 5.57 4.61
CA ASN A 2 10.78 5.13 5.62
C ASN A 2 9.55 6.02 5.49
N VAL A 3 8.36 5.44 5.56
CA VAL A 3 7.11 6.16 5.30
C VAL A 3 6.09 5.94 6.40
N GLY A 4 5.38 7.00 6.76
CA GLY A 4 4.09 6.92 7.40
C GLY A 4 3.01 6.74 6.35
N LEU A 5 2.00 5.94 6.66
CA LEU A 5 0.87 5.63 5.80
C LEU A 5 -0.43 5.92 6.54
N ASP A 6 -1.31 6.67 5.89
CA ASP A 6 -2.63 7.00 6.42
C ASP A 6 -3.66 7.14 5.28
N TYR A 7 -4.95 7.11 5.63
CA TYR A 7 -6.05 7.43 4.73
C TYR A 7 -6.73 8.73 5.13
N PHE A 8 -7.10 9.53 4.14
CA PHE A 8 -8.02 10.65 4.34
C PHE A 8 -9.20 10.58 3.38
N GLY A 9 -10.31 11.17 3.80
CA GLY A 9 -11.57 11.20 3.05
C GLY A 9 -12.77 10.81 3.93
N PRO A 10 -13.92 10.46 3.32
CA PRO A 10 -14.16 10.43 1.88
C PRO A 10 -14.24 11.85 1.27
N ILE A 11 -13.69 12.01 0.07
CA ILE A 11 -13.85 13.21 -0.76
C ILE A 11 -14.95 12.94 -1.77
N LEU A 12 -15.95 13.82 -1.83
CA LEU A 12 -17.00 13.75 -2.84
C LEU A 12 -16.44 14.20 -4.19
N ILE A 13 -16.64 13.37 -5.22
CA ILE A 13 -16.24 13.70 -6.59
C ILE A 13 -17.43 13.54 -7.53
N LYS A 14 -17.42 14.29 -8.63
CA LYS A 14 -18.38 14.11 -9.73
C LYS A 14 -17.76 13.20 -10.78
N SER A 15 -17.98 11.90 -10.66
CA SER A 15 -17.61 10.90 -11.67
C SER A 15 -18.84 10.06 -12.05
N LYS A 16 -18.79 9.43 -13.23
CA LYS A 16 -19.85 8.51 -13.68
C LYS A 16 -19.84 7.21 -12.87
N ASP A 17 -18.67 6.80 -12.40
CA ASP A 17 -18.45 5.47 -11.81
C ASP A 17 -18.36 5.52 -10.27
N PHE A 18 -17.96 6.66 -9.70
CA PHE A 18 -17.74 6.81 -8.26
C PHE A 18 -18.16 8.19 -7.77
N ASN A 19 -18.80 8.25 -6.61
CA ASN A 19 -19.20 9.53 -5.98
C ASN A 19 -18.33 9.89 -4.78
N LYS A 20 -17.49 8.96 -4.32
CA LYS A 20 -16.58 9.11 -3.17
C LYS A 20 -15.24 8.47 -3.50
N VAL A 21 -14.17 9.14 -3.11
CA VAL A 21 -12.80 8.61 -3.16
C VAL A 21 -12.08 8.92 -1.86
N TRP A 22 -11.00 8.19 -1.61
CA TRP A 22 -10.09 8.44 -0.51
C TRP A 22 -8.69 8.69 -1.07
N GLY A 23 -7.83 9.32 -0.29
CA GLY A 23 -6.42 9.44 -0.61
C GLY A 23 -5.58 8.61 0.36
N ALA A 24 -4.76 7.71 -0.18
CA ALA A 24 -3.67 7.08 0.56
C ALA A 24 -2.51 8.07 0.64
N ILE A 25 -2.17 8.49 1.86
CA ILE A 25 -1.07 9.42 2.15
C ILE A 25 0.18 8.60 2.47
N PHE A 26 1.25 8.84 1.72
CA PHE A 26 2.58 8.32 2.02
C PHE A 26 3.48 9.50 2.42
N THR A 27 3.83 9.57 3.69
CA THR A 27 4.66 10.64 4.25
C THR A 27 6.06 10.13 4.50
N CYS A 28 7.07 10.70 3.85
CA CYS A 28 8.47 10.37 4.13
C CYS A 28 8.84 10.82 5.55
N LEU A 29 9.25 9.88 6.41
CA LEU A 29 9.57 10.16 7.82
C LEU A 29 10.84 11.00 8.00
N LEU A 30 11.70 11.07 6.98
CA LEU A 30 12.95 11.84 7.03
C LEU A 30 12.78 13.28 6.52
N SER A 31 12.17 13.44 5.35
CA SER A 31 12.07 14.74 4.68
C SER A 31 10.71 15.42 4.88
N ARG A 32 9.73 14.74 5.49
CA ARG A 32 8.33 15.17 5.57
C ARG A 32 7.66 15.40 4.20
N GLY A 33 8.24 14.89 3.12
CA GLY A 33 7.64 14.94 1.79
C GLY A 33 6.41 14.03 1.72
N ILE A 34 5.32 14.53 1.14
CA ILE A 34 4.04 13.83 1.04
C ILE A 34 3.81 13.37 -0.41
N HIS A 35 3.38 12.12 -0.56
CA HIS A 35 2.90 11.57 -1.82
C HIS A 35 1.49 11.01 -1.61
N ILE A 36 0.54 11.40 -2.46
CA ILE A 36 -0.86 10.98 -2.35
C ILE A 36 -1.23 10.11 -3.55
N GLU A 37 -1.88 8.99 -3.30
CA GLU A 37 -2.52 8.16 -4.32
C GLU A 37 -4.02 8.10 -4.08
N ILE A 38 -4.81 8.35 -5.12
CA ILE A 38 -6.27 8.24 -5.04
C ILE A 38 -6.67 6.76 -5.03
N VAL A 39 -7.60 6.40 -4.14
CA VAL A 39 -8.28 5.10 -4.12
C VAL A 39 -9.80 5.30 -4.20
N THR A 40 -10.47 4.41 -4.92
CA THR A 40 -11.93 4.48 -5.12
C THR A 40 -12.72 3.95 -3.93
N ASP A 41 -12.09 3.16 -3.08
CA ASP A 41 -12.62 2.63 -1.83
C ASP A 41 -11.46 2.29 -0.88
N CYS A 42 -11.79 2.02 0.39
CA CYS A 42 -10.81 1.60 1.39
C CYS A 42 -10.60 0.06 1.39
N THR A 43 -10.80 -0.65 0.29
CA THR A 43 -10.48 -2.08 0.23
C THR A 43 -8.97 -2.30 0.09
N SER A 44 -8.47 -3.45 0.54
CA SER A 44 -7.04 -3.77 0.43
C SER A 44 -6.61 -3.91 -1.03
N GLU A 45 -7.50 -4.35 -1.93
CA GLU A 45 -7.20 -4.43 -3.36
C GLU A 45 -6.90 -3.04 -3.95
N LYS A 46 -7.77 -2.05 -3.71
CA LYS A 46 -7.54 -0.68 -4.22
C LYS A 46 -6.34 -0.03 -3.55
N PHE A 47 -6.12 -0.29 -2.26
CA PHE A 47 -4.89 0.12 -1.58
C PHE A 47 -3.64 -0.45 -2.27
N LEU A 48 -3.61 -1.75 -2.54
CA LEU A 48 -2.47 -2.42 -3.15
C LEU A 48 -2.14 -1.88 -4.54
N LEU A 49 -3.17 -1.53 -5.34
CA LEU A 49 -2.99 -0.84 -6.60
C LEU A 49 -2.42 0.58 -6.42
N ALA A 50 -2.83 1.30 -5.38
CA ALA A 50 -2.24 2.60 -5.01
C ALA A 50 -0.79 2.46 -4.55
N PHE A 51 -0.51 1.50 -3.68
CA PHE A 51 0.84 1.20 -3.21
C PHE A 51 1.77 0.85 -4.37
N ARG A 52 1.30 0.05 -5.34
CA ARG A 52 2.03 -0.21 -6.60
C ARG A 52 2.39 1.07 -7.35
N ARG A 53 1.46 2.01 -7.50
CA ARG A 53 1.72 3.29 -8.17
C ARG A 53 2.75 4.12 -7.40
N PHE A 54 2.64 4.14 -6.07
CA PHE A 54 3.58 4.82 -5.18
C PHE A 54 5.01 4.29 -5.34
N ILE A 55 5.22 2.98 -5.20
CA ILE A 55 6.56 2.38 -5.29
C ILE A 55 7.19 2.57 -6.67
N ARG A 56 6.37 2.56 -7.74
CA ARG A 56 6.81 2.77 -9.11
C ARG A 56 7.27 4.21 -9.37
N ARG A 57 6.69 5.19 -8.67
CA ARG A 57 7.07 6.61 -8.82
C ARG A 57 8.19 7.04 -7.88
N ARG A 58 8.28 6.47 -6.67
CA ARG A 58 9.19 6.96 -5.63
C ARG A 58 10.37 6.02 -5.38
N ARG A 59 10.06 4.83 -4.88
CA ARG A 59 10.94 3.69 -4.55
C ARG A 59 10.18 2.83 -3.55
N THR A 60 10.54 1.55 -3.46
CA THR A 60 10.09 0.68 -2.38
C THR A 60 10.53 1.23 -1.02
N PRO A 61 9.60 1.46 -0.07
CA PRO A 61 9.95 1.82 1.29
C PRO A 61 10.65 0.64 1.99
N LYS A 62 11.56 0.94 2.92
CA LYS A 62 12.17 -0.07 3.80
C LYS A 62 11.29 -0.33 5.03
N LEU A 63 10.69 0.73 5.55
CA LEU A 63 9.78 0.72 6.69
C LEU A 63 8.47 1.44 6.33
N ILE A 64 7.35 0.82 6.67
CA ILE A 64 6.01 1.42 6.65
C ILE A 64 5.49 1.48 8.09
N LEU A 65 5.05 2.65 8.53
CA LEU A 65 4.30 2.86 9.76
C LEU A 65 2.85 3.17 9.40
N SER A 66 1.88 2.44 9.93
CA SER A 66 0.46 2.72 9.71
C SER A 66 -0.37 2.46 10.98
N ASP A 67 -1.62 2.91 10.96
CA ASP A 67 -2.61 2.45 11.95
C ASP A 67 -3.00 0.98 11.73
N ASN A 68 -3.76 0.41 12.68
CA ASN A 68 -4.31 -0.94 12.61
C ASN A 68 -5.57 -1.05 11.73
N GLY A 69 -5.74 -0.14 10.76
CA GLY A 69 -6.85 -0.19 9.82
C GLY A 69 -6.92 -1.56 9.14
N LYS A 70 -8.11 -2.16 9.09
CA LYS A 70 -8.33 -3.51 8.53
C LYS A 70 -7.72 -3.65 7.13
N THR A 71 -7.82 -2.58 6.34
CA THR A 71 -7.26 -2.46 5.00
C THR A 71 -5.75 -2.66 4.98
N PHE A 72 -5.03 -1.96 5.86
CA PHE A 72 -3.57 -2.01 5.97
C PHE A 72 -3.09 -3.31 6.59
N VAL A 73 -3.78 -3.83 7.60
CA VAL A 73 -3.46 -5.14 8.19
C VAL A 73 -3.54 -6.24 7.14
N LEU A 74 -4.61 -6.27 6.34
CA LEU A 74 -4.76 -7.25 5.27
C LEU A 74 -3.76 -7.00 4.13
N ALA A 75 -3.49 -5.75 3.77
CA ALA A 75 -2.49 -5.42 2.75
C ALA A 75 -1.07 -5.85 3.14
N ASN A 76 -0.69 -5.68 4.41
CA ASN A 76 0.59 -6.16 4.93
C ASN A 76 0.69 -7.68 4.76
N LYS A 77 -0.35 -8.44 5.18
CA LYS A 77 -0.37 -9.90 4.98
C LYS A 77 -0.13 -10.26 3.52
N VAL A 78 -0.83 -9.60 2.59
CA VAL A 78 -0.67 -9.84 1.15
C VAL A 78 0.76 -9.53 0.67
N ILE A 79 1.33 -8.41 1.10
CA ILE A 79 2.70 -8.03 0.71
C ILE A 79 3.73 -9.02 1.25
N GLN A 80 3.59 -9.48 2.50
CA GLN A 80 4.48 -10.52 3.06
C GLN A 80 4.37 -11.84 2.27
N GLN A 81 3.16 -12.23 1.85
CA GLN A 81 2.96 -13.41 1.00
C GLN A 81 3.59 -13.26 -0.39
N ILE A 82 3.60 -12.05 -0.95
CA ILE A 82 4.24 -11.78 -2.25
C ILE A 82 5.77 -11.83 -2.11
N CYS A 83 6.30 -11.30 -1.00
CA CYS A 83 7.74 -11.30 -0.70
C CYS A 83 8.27 -12.67 -0.29
N SER A 84 7.42 -13.63 0.11
CA SER A 84 7.87 -14.96 0.51
C SER A 84 8.39 -15.78 -0.69
N GLU A 85 9.27 -16.72 -0.40
CA GLU A 85 9.87 -17.61 -1.40
C GLU A 85 8.90 -18.71 -1.87
N GLU A 86 7.82 -18.96 -1.12
CA GLU A 86 6.85 -20.01 -1.40
C GLU A 86 6.04 -19.73 -2.68
N LEU A 87 6.34 -20.52 -3.71
CA LEU A 87 5.86 -20.35 -5.08
C LEU A 87 4.32 -20.45 -5.23
N GLU A 88 3.65 -21.18 -4.34
CA GLU A 88 2.18 -21.34 -4.37
C GLU A 88 1.44 -20.06 -3.97
N GLN A 89 1.96 -19.29 -3.01
CA GLN A 89 1.35 -18.06 -2.53
C GLN A 89 1.51 -16.91 -3.54
N LYS A 90 2.57 -16.94 -4.35
CA LYS A 90 2.80 -15.98 -5.45
C LYS A 90 1.75 -16.07 -6.56
N LYS A 91 1.22 -17.26 -6.88
CA LYS A 91 0.33 -17.48 -8.05
C LYS A 91 -0.95 -16.64 -8.03
N LEU A 92 -1.58 -16.47 -6.87
CA LEU A 92 -2.86 -15.74 -6.77
C LEU A 92 -2.70 -14.25 -7.12
N TRP A 93 -1.62 -13.63 -6.62
CA TRP A 93 -1.40 -12.19 -6.76
C TRP A 93 -0.64 -11.81 -8.03
N LEU A 94 0.12 -12.73 -8.62
CA LEU A 94 0.72 -12.54 -9.95
C LEU A 94 -0.33 -12.21 -11.02
N ASN A 95 -1.55 -12.74 -10.92
CA ASN A 95 -2.64 -12.44 -11.85
C ASN A 95 -3.20 -11.01 -11.66
N ILE A 96 -3.29 -10.53 -10.42
CA ILE A 96 -3.75 -9.15 -10.11
C ILE A 96 -2.69 -8.13 -10.50
N PHE A 97 -1.42 -8.47 -10.33
CA PHE A 97 -0.31 -7.56 -10.53
C PHE A 97 0.34 -7.63 -11.91
N ASN A 98 0.18 -8.71 -12.67
CA ASN A 98 0.58 -9.05 -14.06
C ASN A 98 1.83 -8.36 -14.67
N ASP A 99 2.70 -7.80 -13.84
CA ASP A 99 3.78 -6.89 -14.21
C ASP A 99 5.09 -7.51 -13.73
N LYS A 100 5.96 -7.86 -14.69
CA LYS A 100 7.29 -8.45 -14.44
C LYS A 100 8.14 -7.62 -13.46
N GLN A 101 7.84 -6.33 -13.29
CA GLN A 101 8.54 -5.47 -12.33
C GLN A 101 8.14 -5.72 -10.87
N ILE A 102 6.94 -6.25 -10.60
CA ILE A 102 6.52 -6.63 -9.24
C ILE A 102 7.15 -7.96 -8.81
N GLN A 103 7.45 -8.85 -9.75
CA GLN A 103 8.27 -10.03 -9.47
C GLN A 103 9.67 -9.63 -8.97
N ASN A 104 10.27 -8.61 -9.59
CA ASN A 104 11.54 -8.03 -9.14
C ASN A 104 11.43 -7.31 -7.78
N PHE A 105 10.25 -6.76 -7.45
CA PHE A 105 9.96 -6.18 -6.13
C PHE A 105 9.92 -7.24 -5.02
N ALA A 106 9.25 -8.36 -5.29
CA ALA A 106 9.14 -9.51 -4.39
C ALA A 106 10.48 -10.19 -4.12
N MET A 107 11.42 -10.15 -5.06
CA MET A 107 12.64 -10.95 -5.03
C MET A 107 13.79 -10.40 -4.17
N ASN A 108 13.73 -9.17 -3.65
CA ASN A 108 14.96 -8.56 -3.13
C ASN A 108 14.83 -7.64 -1.91
N LYS A 109 13.64 -7.41 -1.33
CA LYS A 109 13.50 -6.49 -0.19
C LYS A 109 12.41 -6.92 0.78
N GLU A 110 12.82 -7.23 2.01
CA GLU A 110 11.94 -7.28 3.16
C GLU A 110 11.45 -5.86 3.46
N ILE A 111 10.16 -5.62 3.27
CA ILE A 111 9.50 -4.41 3.77
C ILE A 111 9.14 -4.69 5.21
N GLU A 112 9.75 -3.94 6.13
CA GLU A 112 9.32 -3.94 7.51
C GLU A 112 8.02 -3.11 7.61
N TRP A 113 6.94 -3.71 8.10
CA TRP A 113 5.69 -3.00 8.35
C TRP A 113 5.39 -3.05 9.84
N LYS A 114 5.32 -1.87 10.47
CA LYS A 114 4.94 -1.73 11.87
C LYS A 114 3.60 -1.03 11.98
N PHE A 115 2.78 -1.55 12.88
CA PHE A 115 1.51 -0.93 13.22
C PHE A 115 1.64 -0.15 14.52
N ASN A 116 0.96 0.98 14.60
CA ASN A 116 0.85 1.73 15.84
C ASN A 116 0.15 0.89 16.91
N THR A 117 0.42 1.16 18.18
CA THR A 117 -0.32 0.53 19.27
C THR A 117 -1.81 0.87 19.13
N PRO A 118 -2.72 -0.07 19.44
CA PRO A 118 -4.15 0.23 19.43
C PRO A 118 -4.41 1.46 20.31
N LEU A 119 -5.20 2.42 19.80
CA LEU A 119 -5.57 3.70 20.43
C LEU A 119 -4.48 4.80 20.42
N SER A 120 -3.39 4.67 19.66
CA SER A 120 -2.50 5.81 19.42
C SER A 120 -3.24 6.91 18.64
N PRO A 121 -3.19 8.19 19.09
CA PRO A 121 -3.83 9.31 18.40
C PRO A 121 -3.22 9.60 17.03
#